data_AF-A0A934RKS1-F1
#
_entry.id   AF-A0A934RKS1-F1
#
_cell.length_a   1.000
_cell.length_b   1.000
_cell.length_c   1.000
_cell.angle_alpha   90.00
_cell.angle_beta   90.00
_cell.angle_gamma   90.00
#
_symmetry.space_group_name_H-M   'P 1'
#
loop_
_entity.id
_entity.type
_entity.pdbx_description
1 polymer ?
#
loop_
_entity_poly.entity_id
_entity_poly.type
_entity_poly.pdbx_seq_one_letter_code
_entity_poly.pdbx_strand_id
1 'polypeptide(L)'
;MSTIDYNYTVTAEGGFRLVGRWQVEGQPCREVFFEGDSLAAGLPAVTVRPLIFAFLLPAMRLGLPLELPEDLDEVTLPNLYEWQAACASALPKLQVIELRLGREKKVLGARPGSLCAFSGGVDSCYSAFRGHVAESLPRLHVTAGLMVHGLDIPLREKEHFGEAWQRSRELM
;
A
#
# COMPACT_ATOMS: atom_id res chain seq x y z
N MET A 1 -14.07 18.09 -7.11
CA MET A 1 -13.25 17.57 -5.97
C MET A 1 -13.97 16.37 -5.33
N SER A 2 -13.28 15.48 -4.58
CA SER A 2 -13.96 14.39 -3.85
C SER A 2 -13.45 14.21 -2.41
N THR A 3 -14.38 14.08 -1.47
CA THR A 3 -14.11 14.11 -0.02
C THR A 3 -14.83 12.96 0.68
N ILE A 4 -14.15 12.33 1.65
CA ILE A 4 -14.75 11.33 2.53
C ILE A 4 -14.98 11.92 3.92
N ASP A 5 -16.24 11.87 4.36
CA ASP A 5 -16.62 12.09 5.75
C ASP A 5 -17.05 10.76 6.37
N TYR A 6 -16.87 10.60 7.69
CA TYR A 6 -17.34 9.40 8.35
C TYR A 6 -17.77 9.63 9.80
N ASN A 7 -18.62 8.74 10.27
CA ASN A 7 -19.07 8.69 11.65
C ASN A 7 -18.95 7.25 12.17
N TYR A 8 -18.63 7.15 13.45
CA TYR A 8 -18.49 5.88 14.14
C TYR A 8 -19.40 5.86 15.37
N THR A 9 -20.16 4.77 15.52
CA THR A 9 -21.06 4.56 16.67
C THR A 9 -20.88 3.16 17.24
N VAL A 10 -20.77 3.08 18.57
CA VAL A 10 -20.83 1.83 19.33
C VAL A 10 -22.28 1.58 19.72
N THR A 11 -22.79 0.38 19.48
CA THR A 11 -24.16 0.00 19.87
C THR A 11 -24.20 -0.33 21.36
N ALA A 12 -25.39 -0.26 21.97
CA ALA A 12 -25.57 -0.58 23.39
C ALA A 12 -25.15 -2.02 23.76
N GLU A 13 -25.13 -2.91 22.77
CA GLU A 13 -24.78 -4.34 22.90
C GLU A 13 -23.27 -4.61 22.69
N GLY A 14 -22.46 -3.57 22.52
CA GLY A 14 -21.01 -3.69 22.30
C GLY A 14 -20.59 -3.90 20.83
N GLY A 15 -21.56 -3.91 19.91
CA GLY A 15 -21.32 -3.88 18.48
C GLY A 15 -20.88 -2.51 17.99
N PHE A 16 -20.56 -2.42 16.70
CA PHE A 16 -20.15 -1.18 16.08
C PHE A 16 -20.78 -0.96 14.72
N ARG A 17 -20.94 0.33 14.37
CA ARG A 17 -21.31 0.79 13.04
C ARG A 17 -20.40 1.93 12.62
N LEU A 18 -19.75 1.76 11.47
CA LEU A 18 -18.94 2.78 10.80
C LEU A 18 -19.69 3.19 9.54
N VAL A 19 -19.98 4.47 9.38
CA VAL A 19 -20.64 5.02 8.20
C VAL A 19 -19.70 5.99 7.52
N GLY A 20 -19.33 5.71 6.28
CA GLY A 20 -18.58 6.61 5.42
C GLY A 20 -19.48 7.22 4.35
N ARG A 21 -19.25 8.48 4.04
CA ARG A 21 -19.94 9.24 3.00
C ARG A 21 -18.90 9.78 2.04
N TRP A 22 -19.12 9.55 0.75
CA TRP A 22 -18.28 10.07 -0.31
C TRP A 22 -19.05 11.10 -1.10
N GLN A 23 -18.56 12.34 -1.04
CA GLN A 23 -19.11 13.47 -1.76
C GLN A 23 -18.25 13.75 -2.98
N VAL A 24 -18.87 13.69 -4.16
CA VAL A 24 -18.26 14.13 -5.42
C VAL A 24 -19.06 15.32 -5.92
N GLU A 25 -18.36 16.36 -6.35
CA GLU A 25 -18.97 17.57 -6.90
C GLU A 25 -19.89 17.24 -8.10
N GLY A 26 -21.13 17.71 -8.05
CA GLY A 26 -22.12 17.46 -9.09
C GLY A 26 -22.72 16.04 -9.10
N GLN A 27 -22.42 15.20 -8.11
CA GLN A 27 -23.00 13.86 -7.98
C GLN A 27 -23.75 13.68 -6.65
N PRO A 28 -24.73 12.74 -6.59
CA PRO A 28 -25.34 12.36 -5.34
C PRO A 28 -24.31 11.78 -4.37
N CYS A 29 -24.42 12.17 -3.10
CA CYS A 29 -23.61 11.60 -2.01
C CYS A 29 -23.81 10.08 -1.96
N ARG A 30 -22.72 9.34 -1.85
CA ARG A 30 -22.77 7.89 -1.68
C ARG A 30 -22.41 7.52 -0.25
N GLU A 31 -23.19 6.63 0.34
CA GLU A 31 -22.96 6.14 1.71
C GLU A 31 -22.59 4.65 1.67
N VAL A 32 -21.60 4.28 2.48
CA VAL A 32 -21.22 2.89 2.74
C VAL A 32 -21.13 2.73 4.24
N PHE A 33 -21.62 1.60 4.75
CA PHE A 33 -21.51 1.29 6.18
C PHE A 33 -20.87 -0.08 6.40
N PHE A 34 -20.21 -0.22 7.54
CA PHE A 34 -19.64 -1.45 8.06
C PHE A 34 -20.20 -1.69 9.45
N GLU A 35 -20.63 -2.91 9.73
CA GLU A 35 -21.18 -3.32 11.02
C GLU A 35 -20.49 -4.59 11.51
N GLY A 36 -20.41 -4.75 12.83
CA GLY A 36 -19.90 -5.96 13.46
C GLY A 36 -20.26 -6.04 14.93
N ASP A 37 -20.28 -7.26 15.46
CA ASP A 37 -20.80 -7.57 16.80
C ASP A 37 -19.87 -7.17 17.94
N SER A 38 -18.57 -7.05 17.65
CA SER A 38 -17.56 -6.71 18.64
C SER A 38 -16.29 -6.26 17.93
N LEU A 39 -15.71 -5.14 18.39
CA LEU A 39 -14.29 -4.90 18.13
C LEU A 39 -13.51 -5.86 19.02
N ALA A 40 -12.66 -6.69 18.41
CA ALA A 40 -11.73 -7.52 19.17
C ALA A 40 -11.04 -6.66 20.24
N ALA A 41 -11.04 -7.15 21.49
CA ALA A 41 -10.48 -6.41 22.61
C ALA A 41 -9.05 -5.96 22.30
N GLY A 42 -8.79 -4.66 22.40
CA GLY A 42 -7.48 -4.07 22.11
C GLY A 42 -7.30 -3.50 20.70
N LEU A 43 -8.30 -3.60 19.82
CA LEU A 43 -8.30 -2.79 18.60
C LEU A 43 -8.58 -1.32 18.95
N PRO A 44 -7.84 -0.35 18.37
CA PRO A 44 -8.18 1.07 18.51
C PRO A 44 -9.59 1.34 17.95
N ALA A 45 -10.18 2.48 18.33
CA ALA A 45 -11.42 2.98 17.73
C ALA A 45 -11.39 2.79 16.20
N VAL A 46 -12.53 2.41 15.61
CA VAL A 46 -12.58 2.01 14.20
C VAL A 46 -11.90 3.05 13.31
N THR A 47 -10.82 2.61 12.68
CA THR A 47 -10.02 3.43 11.77
C THR A 47 -10.77 3.68 10.47
N VAL A 48 -10.47 4.77 9.77
CA VAL A 48 -11.02 5.08 8.43
C VAL A 48 -10.68 4.02 7.35
N ARG A 49 -9.78 3.07 7.62
CA ARG A 49 -9.24 2.12 6.62
C ARG A 49 -10.29 1.34 5.80
N PRO A 50 -11.37 0.77 6.38
CA PRO A 50 -12.37 0.07 5.57
C PRO A 50 -13.03 1.01 4.55
N LEU A 51 -13.22 2.28 4.92
CA LEU A 51 -13.79 3.31 4.05
C LEU A 51 -12.84 3.67 2.91
N ILE A 52 -11.53 3.68 3.16
CA ILE A 52 -10.53 3.89 2.10
C ILE A 52 -10.74 2.83 1.02
N PHE A 53 -10.79 1.55 1.37
CA PHE A 53 -10.98 0.49 0.38
C PHE A 53 -12.34 0.58 -0.34
N ALA A 54 -13.39 0.96 0.38
CA ALA A 54 -14.73 1.12 -0.20
C ALA A 54 -14.79 2.23 -1.27
N PHE A 55 -14.07 3.33 -1.06
CA PHE A 55 -14.13 4.51 -1.93
C PHE A 55 -12.96 4.63 -2.91
N LEU A 56 -11.84 3.93 -2.67
CA LEU A 56 -10.65 4.00 -3.51
C LEU A 56 -10.90 3.52 -4.93
N LEU A 57 -11.49 2.33 -5.13
CA LEU A 57 -11.77 1.82 -6.49
C LEU A 57 -12.72 2.72 -7.29
N PRO A 58 -13.85 3.18 -6.72
CA PRO A 58 -14.68 4.18 -7.38
C PRO A 58 -13.91 5.46 -7.75
N ALA A 59 -13.10 6.00 -6.85
CA ALA A 59 -12.31 7.21 -7.10
C ALA A 59 -11.27 6.99 -8.21
N MET A 60 -10.55 5.86 -8.18
CA MET A 60 -9.61 5.44 -9.23
C MET A 60 -10.29 5.30 -10.61
N ARG A 61 -11.52 4.81 -10.64
CA ARG A 61 -12.29 4.66 -11.88
C ARG A 61 -12.75 6.00 -12.45
N LEU A 62 -12.98 6.98 -11.59
CA LEU A 62 -13.34 8.35 -11.99
C LEU A 62 -12.11 9.25 -12.22
N GLY A 63 -10.90 8.79 -11.85
CA GLY A 63 -9.68 9.60 -11.92
C GLY A 63 -9.70 10.80 -10.96
N LEU A 64 -10.43 10.71 -9.84
CA LEU A 64 -10.60 11.82 -8.90
C LEU A 64 -9.68 11.65 -7.69
N PRO A 65 -8.99 12.72 -7.25
CA PRO A 65 -8.30 12.74 -5.96
C PRO A 65 -9.25 12.39 -4.82
N LEU A 66 -8.73 11.68 -3.82
CA LEU A 66 -9.47 11.27 -2.64
C LEU A 66 -8.93 11.99 -1.40
N GLU A 67 -9.76 12.84 -0.80
CA GLU A 67 -9.45 13.48 0.48
C GLU A 67 -9.83 12.58 1.64
N LEU A 68 -8.83 12.26 2.46
CA LEU A 68 -8.94 11.42 3.63
C LEU A 68 -9.00 12.29 4.89
N PRO A 69 -9.95 12.01 5.80
CA PRO A 69 -10.19 12.82 7.00
C PRO A 69 -9.10 12.65 8.07
N GLU A 70 -8.30 11.58 8.00
CA GLU A 70 -7.22 11.29 8.94
C GLU A 70 -5.90 11.05 8.20
N ASP A 71 -4.80 11.24 8.93
CA ASP A 71 -3.48 10.84 8.47
C ASP A 71 -3.39 9.31 8.41
N LEU A 72 -2.73 8.83 7.37
CA LEU A 72 -2.33 7.43 7.28
C LEU A 72 -0.91 7.27 7.82
N ASP A 73 -0.69 6.17 8.54
CA ASP A 73 0.65 5.81 8.95
C ASP A 73 1.57 5.60 7.73
N GLU A 74 2.86 5.59 8.02
CA GLU A 74 3.90 5.53 7.01
C GLU A 74 4.02 4.18 6.30
N VAL A 75 3.29 3.16 6.72
CA VAL A 75 3.24 1.85 6.07
C VAL A 75 2.05 1.80 5.12
N THR A 76 0.93 2.37 5.55
CA THR A 76 -0.36 2.30 4.86
C THR A 76 -0.36 3.16 3.60
N LEU A 77 0.13 4.41 3.66
CA LEU A 77 0.11 5.29 2.49
C LEU A 77 0.93 4.72 1.31
N PRO A 78 2.19 4.29 1.48
CA PRO A 78 2.94 3.67 0.39
C PRO A 78 2.25 2.43 -0.18
N ASN A 79 1.75 1.55 0.70
CA ASN A 79 1.09 0.32 0.29
C ASN A 79 -0.21 0.58 -0.49
N LEU A 80 -0.97 1.62 -0.16
CA LEU A 80 -2.14 2.01 -0.95
C LEU A 80 -1.75 2.47 -2.35
N TYR A 81 -0.66 3.21 -2.49
CA TYR A 81 -0.16 3.62 -3.80
C TYR A 81 0.35 2.43 -4.62
N GLU A 82 1.08 1.48 -4.01
CA GLU A 82 1.48 0.25 -4.69
C GLU A 82 0.28 -0.57 -5.14
N TRP A 83 -0.72 -0.70 -4.27
CA TRP A 83 -1.96 -1.39 -4.58
C TRP A 83 -2.73 -0.72 -5.73
N GLN A 84 -2.81 0.62 -5.73
CA GLN A 84 -3.39 1.38 -6.84
C GLN A 84 -2.68 1.08 -8.16
N ALA A 85 -1.34 1.08 -8.16
CA ALA A 85 -0.55 0.78 -9.36
C ALA A 85 -0.80 -0.65 -9.87
N ALA A 86 -0.85 -1.63 -8.96
CA ALA A 86 -1.20 -3.00 -9.30
C ALA A 86 -2.61 -3.09 -9.92
N CYS A 87 -3.60 -2.46 -9.29
CA CYS A 87 -4.97 -2.43 -9.81
C CYS A 87 -5.08 -1.74 -11.18
N ALA A 88 -4.41 -0.61 -11.38
CA ALA A 88 -4.38 0.11 -12.66
C ALA A 88 -3.72 -0.72 -13.78
N SER A 89 -2.67 -1.48 -13.45
CA SER A 89 -2.01 -2.40 -14.40
C SER A 89 -2.92 -3.56 -14.81
N ALA A 90 -3.71 -4.11 -13.87
CA ALA A 90 -4.60 -5.24 -14.13
C ALA A 90 -5.92 -4.83 -14.79
N LEU A 91 -6.41 -3.62 -14.52
CA LEU A 91 -7.69 -3.11 -15.00
C LEU A 91 -7.49 -1.73 -15.64
N PRO A 92 -7.38 -1.64 -16.98
CA PRO A 92 -7.05 -0.39 -17.69
C PRO A 92 -8.01 0.78 -17.49
N LYS A 93 -9.18 0.55 -16.87
CA LYS A 93 -10.17 1.58 -16.54
C LYS A 93 -9.89 2.27 -15.20
N LEU A 94 -8.88 1.82 -14.46
CA LEU A 94 -8.48 2.38 -13.18
C LEU A 94 -7.23 3.23 -13.35
N GLN A 95 -7.19 4.35 -12.65
CA GLN A 95 -6.06 5.28 -12.64
C GLN A 95 -5.48 5.35 -11.23
N VAL A 96 -4.16 5.54 -11.12
CA VAL A 96 -3.54 5.93 -9.86
C VAL A 96 -3.97 7.36 -9.57
N ILE A 97 -4.56 7.58 -8.39
CA ILE A 97 -5.07 8.89 -7.96
C ILE A 97 -4.28 9.43 -6.78
N GLU A 98 -4.31 10.75 -6.62
CA GLU A 98 -3.75 11.42 -5.46
C GLU A 98 -4.58 11.13 -4.20
N LEU A 99 -3.91 10.72 -3.13
CA LEU A 99 -4.48 10.63 -1.79
C LEU A 99 -4.07 11.86 -0.98
N ARG A 100 -5.05 12.71 -0.65
CA ARG A 100 -4.84 13.94 0.13
C ARG A 100 -5.19 13.67 1.58
N LEU A 101 -4.25 13.92 2.50
CA LEU A 101 -4.44 13.70 3.92
C LEU A 101 -4.86 14.99 4.61
N GLY A 102 -5.80 14.91 5.56
CA GLY A 102 -6.38 16.07 6.25
C GLY A 102 -5.43 16.85 7.17
N ARG A 103 -4.20 16.38 7.44
CA ARG A 103 -3.19 17.11 8.20
C ARG A 103 -1.82 17.06 7.52
N GLU A 104 -1.06 18.15 7.64
CA GLU A 104 0.33 18.17 7.20
C GLU A 104 1.14 17.15 8.00
N LYS A 105 1.77 16.20 7.29
CA LYS A 105 2.69 15.23 7.90
C LYS A 105 3.80 15.97 8.65
N LYS A 106 4.08 15.52 9.88
CA LYS A 106 5.45 15.61 10.40
C LYS A 106 6.35 14.88 9.40
N VAL A 107 7.25 15.61 8.75
CA VAL A 107 8.34 15.03 7.95
C VAL A 107 9.21 14.23 8.91
N LEU A 108 8.96 12.93 9.00
CA LEU A 108 9.87 12.03 9.68
C LEU A 108 11.10 11.84 8.78
N GLY A 109 12.27 11.92 9.39
CA GLY A 109 13.56 11.88 8.69
C GLY A 109 13.69 10.64 7.81
N ALA A 110 14.51 10.75 6.76
CA ALA A 110 14.77 9.68 5.81
C ALA A 110 14.95 8.33 6.52
N ARG A 111 14.17 7.32 6.13
CA ARG A 111 14.27 5.99 6.73
C ARG A 111 15.69 5.45 6.53
N PRO A 112 16.32 4.86 7.58
CA PRO A 112 17.51 4.04 7.38
C PRO A 112 17.09 2.93 6.42
N GLY A 113 17.86 2.73 5.34
CA GLY A 113 17.38 1.96 4.19
C GLY A 113 16.89 0.54 4.50
N SER A 114 16.19 -0.03 3.53
CA SER A 114 15.55 -1.34 3.61
C SER A 114 16.48 -2.44 3.08
N LEU A 115 16.36 -3.66 3.62
CA LEU A 115 17.03 -4.85 3.12
C LEU A 115 16.05 -5.69 2.30
N CYS A 116 16.36 -5.97 1.04
CA CYS A 116 15.54 -6.83 0.17
C CYS A 116 16.15 -8.23 0.07
N ALA A 117 15.48 -9.26 0.58
CA ALA A 117 15.89 -10.63 0.32
C ALA A 117 15.38 -11.07 -1.07
N PHE A 118 16.25 -11.68 -1.87
CA PHE A 118 15.88 -12.14 -3.22
C PHE A 118 16.55 -13.47 -3.56
N SER A 119 15.90 -14.28 -4.38
CA SER A 119 16.37 -15.64 -4.72
C SER A 119 16.80 -15.81 -6.17
N GLY A 120 16.73 -14.74 -6.98
CA GLY A 120 16.93 -14.81 -8.43
C GLY A 120 15.66 -15.20 -9.20
N GLY A 121 14.56 -15.50 -8.50
CA GLY A 121 13.24 -15.64 -9.12
C GLY A 121 12.70 -14.30 -9.59
N VAL A 122 11.87 -14.31 -10.64
CA VAL A 122 11.29 -13.12 -11.30
C VAL A 122 10.63 -12.17 -10.30
N ASP A 123 9.85 -12.70 -9.35
CA ASP A 123 9.12 -11.91 -8.35
C ASP A 123 10.06 -11.15 -7.40
N SER A 124 11.10 -11.83 -6.93
CA SER A 124 12.10 -11.23 -6.04
C SER A 124 13.02 -10.23 -6.76
N CYS A 125 13.36 -10.49 -8.03
CA CYS A 125 14.11 -9.55 -8.87
C CYS A 125 13.28 -8.31 -9.20
N TYR A 126 11.97 -8.48 -9.45
CA TYR A 126 11.06 -7.36 -9.68
C TYR A 126 10.92 -6.50 -8.42
N SER A 127 10.85 -7.12 -7.24
CA SER A 127 10.83 -6.42 -5.95
C SER A 127 12.12 -5.60 -5.72
N ALA A 128 13.29 -6.18 -5.99
CA ALA A 128 14.59 -5.48 -5.91
C ALA A 128 14.69 -4.33 -6.92
N PHE A 129 14.34 -4.59 -8.19
CA PHE A 129 14.33 -3.61 -9.26
C PHE A 129 13.40 -2.43 -8.96
N ARG A 130 12.17 -2.71 -8.49
CA ARG A 130 11.21 -1.67 -8.09
C ARG A 130 11.70 -0.81 -6.94
N GLY A 131 12.36 -1.41 -5.95
CA GLY A 131 12.94 -0.69 -4.81
C GLY A 131 14.13 0.19 -5.16
N HIS A 132 14.81 -0.08 -6.28
CA HIS A 132 16.03 0.63 -6.69
C HIS A 132 15.82 1.60 -7.88
N VAL A 133 15.01 1.24 -8.88
CA VAL A 133 14.98 1.91 -10.20
C VAL A 133 13.66 2.63 -10.52
N ALA A 134 12.51 2.17 -10.00
CA ALA A 134 11.21 2.72 -10.41
C ALA A 134 10.89 4.05 -9.68
N GLU A 135 10.76 5.14 -10.44
CA GLU A 135 10.56 6.49 -9.89
C GLU A 135 9.18 6.77 -9.26
N SER A 136 8.21 5.86 -9.36
CA SER A 136 6.84 6.13 -8.94
C SER A 136 6.47 5.47 -7.60
N LEU A 137 6.11 6.32 -6.63
CA LEU A 137 5.48 6.04 -5.30
C LEU A 137 6.47 5.80 -4.14
N PRO A 138 6.07 5.99 -2.85
CA PRO A 138 7.01 6.25 -1.76
C PRO A 138 8.03 5.12 -1.62
N ARG A 139 9.27 5.46 -1.95
CA ARG A 139 10.38 4.52 -2.13
C ARG A 139 10.61 3.74 -0.84
N LEU A 140 10.51 2.42 -0.91
CA LEU A 140 11.33 1.57 -0.03
C LEU A 140 12.77 1.82 -0.49
N HIS A 141 13.50 2.65 0.24
CA HIS A 141 14.89 2.95 -0.07
C HIS A 141 15.74 1.71 0.21
N VAL A 142 15.77 0.76 -0.74
CA VAL A 142 16.53 -0.49 -0.59
C VAL A 142 18.01 -0.14 -0.67
N THR A 143 18.72 -0.27 0.45
CA THR A 143 20.16 0.03 0.56
C THR A 143 21.03 -1.21 0.56
N ALA A 144 20.42 -2.39 0.71
CA ALA A 144 21.10 -3.66 0.70
C ALA A 144 20.16 -4.74 0.18
N GLY A 145 20.71 -5.77 -0.45
CA GLY A 145 19.98 -7.00 -0.71
C GLY A 145 20.71 -8.22 -0.21
N LEU A 146 19.92 -9.21 0.18
CA LEU A 146 20.38 -10.51 0.63
C LEU A 146 19.99 -11.54 -0.44
N MET A 147 20.97 -12.01 -1.20
CA MET A 147 20.73 -13.13 -2.09
C MET A 147 20.56 -14.40 -1.26
N VAL A 148 19.34 -14.92 -1.23
CA VAL A 148 19.04 -16.26 -0.72
C VAL A 148 19.21 -17.21 -1.89
N HIS A 149 20.40 -17.78 -2.02
CA HIS A 149 20.60 -18.85 -2.99
C HIS A 149 19.62 -19.98 -2.63
N GLY A 150 18.85 -20.46 -3.60
CA GLY A 150 18.03 -21.64 -3.37
C GLY A 150 18.90 -22.83 -2.99
N LEU A 151 18.30 -23.92 -2.50
CA LEU A 151 19.01 -25.18 -2.30
C LEU A 151 19.33 -25.90 -3.63
N ASP A 152 19.32 -25.16 -4.74
CA ASP A 152 19.36 -25.60 -6.13
C ASP A 152 20.77 -25.62 -6.73
N ILE A 153 21.75 -24.93 -6.13
CA ILE A 153 23.17 -25.02 -6.49
C ILE A 153 23.90 -25.91 -5.47
N PRO A 154 24.39 -27.10 -5.86
CA PRO A 154 25.21 -27.93 -4.98
C PRO A 154 26.46 -27.18 -4.50
N LEU A 155 26.83 -27.34 -3.22
CA LEU A 155 27.99 -26.67 -2.59
C LEU A 155 29.33 -26.90 -3.32
N ARG A 156 29.41 -27.91 -4.19
CA ARG A 156 30.61 -28.26 -4.96
C ARG A 156 30.75 -27.44 -6.25
N GLU A 157 29.68 -26.81 -6.72
CA GLU A 157 29.61 -26.11 -8.01
C GLU A 157 29.97 -24.63 -7.88
N LYS A 158 31.22 -24.36 -7.50
CA LYS A 158 31.73 -23.01 -7.22
C LYS A 158 31.60 -22.03 -8.39
N GLU A 159 31.68 -22.52 -9.63
CA GLU A 159 31.55 -21.68 -10.83
C GLU A 159 30.12 -21.14 -10.97
N HIS A 160 29.11 -21.99 -10.80
CA HIS A 160 27.71 -21.58 -10.84
C HIS A 160 27.34 -20.65 -9.69
N PHE A 161 27.97 -20.81 -8.51
CA PHE A 161 27.89 -19.80 -7.44
C PHE A 161 28.43 -18.44 -7.90
N GLY A 162 29.58 -18.41 -8.56
CA GLY A 162 30.18 -17.18 -9.08
C GLY A 162 29.29 -16.49 -10.11
N GLU A 163 28.71 -17.24 -11.04
CA GLU A 163 27.79 -16.71 -12.05
C GLU A 163 26.51 -16.13 -11.42
N ALA A 164 25.89 -16.85 -10.49
CA ALA A 164 24.70 -16.41 -9.79
C ALA A 164 24.94 -15.12 -8.99
N TRP A 165 26.12 -15.00 -8.37
CA TRP A 165 26.55 -13.79 -7.67
C TRP A 165 26.71 -12.61 -8.62
N GLN A 166 27.39 -12.78 -9.77
CA GLN A 166 27.59 -11.68 -10.72
C GLN A 166 26.26 -11.16 -11.28
N ARG A 167 25.36 -12.04 -11.70
CA ARG A 167 24.02 -11.65 -12.19
C ARG A 167 23.22 -10.89 -11.13
N SER A 168 23.36 -11.29 -9.88
CA SER A 168 22.66 -10.66 -8.75
C SER A 168 23.22 -9.28 -8.40
N ARG A 169 24.53 -9.06 -8.61
CA ARG A 169 25.16 -7.74 -8.49
C ARG A 169 24.74 -6.78 -9.59
N GLU A 170 24.29 -7.26 -10.74
CA GLU A 170 23.80 -6.40 -11.83
C GLU A 170 22.35 -5.94 -11.60
N LEU A 171 21.60 -6.63 -10.72
CA LEU A 171 20.22 -6.30 -10.38
C LEU A 171 20.07 -5.25 -9.25
N MET A 172 21.16 -4.93 -8.55
CA MET A 172 21.22 -3.98 -7.42
C MET A 172 22.29 -2.93 -7.63
#